data_AF-A0A094HL22-F1
#
_entry.id   AF-A0A094HL22-F1
#
_cell.length_a   1.000
_cell.length_b   1.000
_cell.length_c   1.000
_cell.angle_alpha   90.00
_cell.angle_beta   90.00
_cell.angle_gamma   90.00
#
_symmetry.space_group_name_H-M   'P 1'
#
loop_
_entity.id
_entity.type
_entity.pdbx_description
1 polymer ?
#
loop_
_entity_poly.entity_id
_entity_poly.type
_entity_poly.pdbx_seq_one_letter_code
_entity_poly.pdbx_strand_id
1 'polypeptide(L)'
;MDEDTLRYQEILRRGHEEYRRKHEEQFRLIMDGSFVETLASAISQMGHCLSLHILDEISGDSFLKPYSYDPTRMSTNPEEIPRFMLTPLNWETIEELKGGAELLPAKILSGLPIAIHKAGAAMPVIKLYCFPTTKNYSLISPDWPDRVDRNPAWSELRAACQHLTEFDLNGLCQPIRCRHLLPEEQVPIDEYLSAILSGQNIEVVNLNFHSLKLNDGSRGEARGEAQGLYRIGAILSTVNWPRIKRFEISHVSFLQGELEAFCRGLGGGRMKLVYFYHVELLCASWAEALDILREMVASRCLDGTCEVNFNDLTGGEFGKKTGNERSLGWYTECCEEKLIVVQAQSYVSGVEFQNPLRGLIMPESVEGVGSERLRS
;
A
#
# COMPACT_ATOMS: atom_id res chain seq x y z
N MET A 1 50.90 -8.91 -8.51
CA MET A 1 49.73 -8.54 -7.70
C MET A 1 50.29 -8.05 -6.38
N ASP A 2 49.98 -6.83 -5.96
CA ASP A 2 50.50 -6.29 -4.70
C ASP A 2 49.79 -6.91 -3.48
N GLU A 3 50.40 -6.76 -2.29
CA GLU A 3 49.93 -7.33 -1.03
C GLU A 3 48.54 -6.81 -0.63
N ASP A 4 48.26 -5.53 -0.93
CA ASP A 4 46.97 -4.91 -0.67
C ASP A 4 45.86 -5.53 -1.53
N THR A 5 46.11 -5.78 -2.82
CA THR A 5 45.16 -6.45 -3.71
C THR A 5 44.80 -7.84 -3.18
N LEU A 6 45.78 -8.62 -2.72
CA LEU A 6 45.55 -9.94 -2.14
C LEU A 6 44.73 -9.86 -0.84
N ARG A 7 45.01 -8.87 0.00
CA ARG A 7 44.26 -8.62 1.23
C ARG A 7 42.79 -8.30 0.95
N TYR A 8 42.50 -7.38 0.03
CA TYR A 8 41.12 -7.03 -0.32
C TYR A 8 40.37 -8.19 -0.99
N GLN A 9 41.05 -8.99 -1.83
CA GLN A 9 40.45 -10.19 -2.40
C GLN A 9 40.01 -11.19 -1.32
N GLU A 10 40.85 -11.42 -0.31
CA GLU A 10 40.50 -12.33 0.80
C GLU A 10 39.34 -11.78 1.65
N ILE A 11 39.31 -10.47 1.90
CA ILE A 11 38.20 -9.80 2.62
C ILE A 11 36.88 -9.98 1.85
N LEU A 12 36.89 -9.71 0.54
CA LEU A 12 35.71 -9.87 -0.32
C LEU A 12 35.25 -11.33 -0.38
N ARG A 13 36.19 -12.29 -0.47
CA ARG A 13 35.88 -13.72 -0.47
C ARG A 13 35.17 -14.14 0.82
N ARG A 14 35.69 -13.72 1.98
CA ARG A 14 35.09 -13.99 3.29
C ARG A 14 33.71 -13.36 3.44
N GLY A 15 33.58 -12.08 3.06
CA GLY A 15 32.30 -11.37 3.08
C GLY A 15 31.25 -12.06 2.22
N HIS A 16 31.62 -12.51 1.01
CA HIS A 16 30.74 -13.25 0.11
C HIS A 16 30.34 -14.63 0.67
N GLU A 17 31.28 -15.37 1.27
CA GLU A 17 30.99 -16.65 1.92
C GLU A 17 30.01 -16.49 3.07
N GLU A 18 30.18 -15.46 3.90
CA GLU A 18 29.25 -15.18 4.99
C GLU A 18 27.88 -14.71 4.47
N TYR A 19 27.85 -13.86 3.45
CA TYR A 19 26.62 -13.44 2.78
C TYR A 19 25.83 -14.64 2.27
N ARG A 20 26.50 -15.54 1.53
CA ARG A 20 25.90 -16.77 1.02
C ARG A 20 25.32 -17.63 2.14
N ARG A 21 26.08 -17.84 3.22
CA ARG A 21 25.64 -18.62 4.37
C ARG A 21 24.37 -18.03 5.00
N LYS A 22 24.32 -16.70 5.20
CA LYS A 22 23.14 -16.03 5.78
C LYS A 22 21.95 -16.05 4.84
N HIS A 23 22.17 -15.91 3.54
CA HIS A 23 21.11 -15.98 2.54
C HIS A 23 20.51 -17.40 2.46
N GLU A 24 21.35 -18.44 2.46
CA GLU A 24 20.92 -19.84 2.53
C GLU A 24 20.16 -20.14 3.83
N GLU A 25 20.60 -19.57 4.96
CA GLU A 25 19.89 -19.67 6.25
C GLU A 25 18.52 -18.98 6.21
N GLN A 26 18.42 -17.76 5.68
CA GLN A 26 17.16 -17.04 5.49
C GLN A 26 16.20 -17.81 4.57
N PHE A 27 16.71 -18.32 3.44
CA PHE A 27 15.94 -19.14 2.52
C PHE A 27 15.33 -20.35 3.24
N ARG A 28 16.16 -21.09 4.00
CA ARG A 28 15.70 -22.25 4.75
C ARG A 28 14.62 -21.89 5.77
N LEU A 29 14.87 -20.88 6.61
CA LEU A 29 13.95 -20.42 7.65
C LEU A 29 12.58 -19.98 7.12
N ILE A 30 12.55 -19.40 5.92
CA ILE A 30 11.31 -18.99 5.27
C ILE A 30 10.62 -20.19 4.62
N MET A 31 11.36 -21.06 3.94
CA MET A 31 10.78 -22.15 3.17
C MET A 31 10.29 -23.32 4.01
N ASP A 32 10.96 -23.61 5.13
CA ASP A 32 10.53 -24.64 6.09
C ASP A 32 9.45 -24.15 7.07
N GLY A 33 9.10 -22.87 7.04
CA GLY A 33 8.09 -22.26 7.92
C GLY A 33 8.53 -22.10 9.37
N SER A 34 9.74 -22.54 9.74
CA SER A 34 10.24 -22.51 11.13
C SER A 34 10.27 -21.10 11.70
N PHE A 35 10.55 -20.09 10.87
CA PHE A 35 10.53 -18.69 11.30
C PHE A 35 9.14 -18.26 11.76
N VAL A 36 8.10 -18.50 10.95
CA VAL A 36 6.73 -18.08 11.27
C VAL A 36 6.14 -18.90 12.42
N GLU A 37 6.45 -20.20 12.50
CA GLU A 37 6.02 -21.07 13.60
C GLU A 37 6.66 -20.68 14.93
N THR A 38 7.97 -20.41 14.93
CA THR A 38 8.69 -19.99 16.14
C THR A 38 8.17 -18.64 16.64
N LEU A 39 7.97 -17.68 15.74
CA LEU A 39 7.40 -16.38 16.11
C LEU A 39 5.96 -16.52 16.61
N ALA A 40 5.12 -17.29 15.94
CA ALA A 40 3.75 -17.54 16.37
C ALA A 40 3.68 -18.19 17.76
N SER A 41 4.54 -19.19 18.02
CA SER A 41 4.64 -19.83 19.33
C SER A 41 5.13 -18.87 20.42
N ALA A 42 6.06 -17.96 20.10
CA ALA A 42 6.49 -16.95 21.04
C ALA A 42 5.35 -15.95 21.32
N ILE A 43 4.67 -15.47 20.28
CA ILE A 43 3.55 -14.53 20.37
C ILE A 43 2.39 -15.12 21.17
N SER A 44 2.08 -16.42 21.02
CA SER A 44 0.99 -17.05 21.77
C SER A 44 1.26 -17.18 23.27
N GLN A 45 2.53 -17.17 23.67
CA GLN A 45 2.93 -17.10 25.07
C GLN A 45 2.94 -15.67 25.61
N MET A 46 2.92 -14.66 24.75
CA MET A 46 2.77 -13.26 25.13
C MET A 46 1.29 -12.96 25.39
N GLY A 47 0.89 -12.89 26.66
CA GLY A 47 -0.50 -12.62 27.03
C GLY A 47 -1.09 -11.28 26.52
N HIS A 48 -0.25 -10.39 25.97
CA HIS A 48 -0.62 -9.04 25.54
C HIS A 48 0.03 -8.57 24.22
N CYS A 49 0.29 -9.46 23.24
CA CYS A 49 0.75 -8.97 21.94
C CYS A 49 -0.41 -8.26 21.21
N LEU A 50 -0.33 -6.93 21.09
CA LEU A 50 -1.41 -6.09 20.56
C LEU A 50 -1.15 -5.56 19.14
N SER A 51 0.07 -5.67 18.60
CA SER A 51 0.36 -5.13 17.26
C SER A 51 1.52 -5.83 16.58
N LEU A 52 1.32 -6.19 15.31
CA LEU A 52 2.35 -6.72 14.42
C LEU A 52 2.72 -5.65 13.39
N HIS A 53 3.98 -5.24 13.39
CA HIS A 53 4.51 -4.29 12.41
C HIS A 53 5.51 -5.04 11.51
N ILE A 54 5.28 -5.01 10.20
CA ILE A 54 6.18 -5.60 9.20
C ILE A 54 6.77 -4.45 8.40
N LEU A 55 8.08 -4.28 8.53
CA LEU A 55 8.86 -3.18 8.00
C LEU A 55 10.17 -3.71 7.43
N ASP A 56 10.65 -3.01 6.41
CA ASP A 56 11.83 -3.37 5.64
C ASP A 56 13.09 -2.64 6.12
N GLU A 57 12.90 -1.52 6.82
CA GLU A 57 13.98 -0.75 7.44
C GLU A 57 13.66 -0.51 8.92
N ILE A 58 14.50 -1.04 9.80
CA ILE A 58 14.40 -0.81 11.24
C ILE A 58 14.97 0.61 11.47
N SER A 59 14.09 1.58 11.74
CA SER A 59 14.38 2.92 12.30
C SER A 59 14.72 4.11 11.39
N GLY A 60 14.46 4.06 10.08
CA GLY A 60 14.71 5.23 9.19
C GLY A 60 16.18 5.62 9.03
N ASP A 61 17.06 4.92 9.73
CA ASP A 61 18.48 4.83 9.49
C ASP A 61 18.67 3.61 8.58
N SER A 62 18.75 3.86 7.27
CA SER A 62 19.22 2.84 6.33
C SER A 62 20.49 2.23 6.91
N PHE A 63 20.62 0.89 6.87
CA PHE A 63 21.88 0.22 7.23
C PHE A 63 23.07 0.75 6.42
N LEU A 64 22.80 1.42 5.29
CA LEU A 64 23.77 2.08 4.43
C LEU A 64 24.14 3.50 4.87
N LYS A 65 23.39 4.11 5.79
CA LYS A 65 23.54 5.49 6.28
C LYS A 65 24.95 5.81 6.79
N PRO A 66 25.65 4.92 7.51
CA PRO A 66 27.06 5.17 7.89
C PRO A 66 27.99 5.38 6.69
N TYR A 67 27.69 4.77 5.55
CA TYR A 67 28.49 4.83 4.33
C TYR A 67 28.09 5.99 3.41
N SER A 68 26.85 6.47 3.49
CA SER A 68 26.42 7.67 2.76
C SER A 68 27.01 8.95 3.35
N TYR A 69 27.25 9.02 4.66
CA TYR A 69 27.86 10.19 5.31
C TYR A 69 29.38 10.26 5.18
N ASP A 70 30.03 9.10 5.15
CA ASP A 70 31.47 9.02 4.95
C ASP A 70 31.79 7.85 4.00
N PRO A 71 31.80 8.12 2.67
CA PRO A 71 32.12 7.11 1.68
C PRO A 71 33.58 6.63 1.78
N THR A 72 34.45 7.36 2.48
CA THR A 72 35.85 6.96 2.66
C THR A 72 36.02 5.84 3.67
N ARG A 73 35.01 5.53 4.50
CA ARG A 73 35.07 4.47 5.53
C ARG A 73 35.46 3.11 4.97
N MET A 74 35.00 2.75 3.78
CA MET A 74 35.36 1.48 3.15
C MET A 74 36.82 1.45 2.69
N SER A 75 37.38 2.60 2.31
CA SER A 75 38.78 2.74 1.88
C SER A 75 39.75 2.83 3.06
N THR A 76 39.34 3.43 4.18
CA THR A 76 40.17 3.64 5.38
C THR A 76 40.06 2.50 6.39
N ASN A 77 39.00 1.70 6.34
CA ASN A 77 38.81 0.54 7.19
C ASN A 77 38.30 -0.67 6.38
N PRO A 78 39.21 -1.54 5.89
CA PRO A 78 38.83 -2.72 5.09
C PRO A 78 37.87 -3.69 5.78
N GLU A 79 37.82 -3.70 7.11
CA GLU A 79 36.89 -4.54 7.90
C GLU A 79 35.43 -4.08 7.80
N GLU A 80 35.18 -2.88 7.26
CA GLU A 80 33.83 -2.40 6.96
C GLU A 80 33.24 -3.03 5.70
N ILE A 81 34.08 -3.54 4.79
CA ILE A 81 33.62 -4.15 3.54
C ILE A 81 32.75 -5.39 3.80
N PRO A 82 33.14 -6.36 4.65
CA PRO A 82 32.27 -7.49 4.98
C PRO A 82 30.96 -7.04 5.63
N ARG A 83 30.98 -6.03 6.52
CA ARG A 83 29.76 -5.51 7.15
C ARG A 83 28.79 -4.92 6.13
N PHE A 84 29.33 -4.16 5.18
CA PHE A 84 28.57 -3.63 4.06
C PHE A 84 27.96 -4.75 3.21
N MET A 85 28.74 -5.77 2.84
CA MET A 85 28.26 -6.92 2.06
C MET A 85 27.16 -7.73 2.76
N LEU A 86 27.11 -7.68 4.08
CA LEU A 86 26.12 -8.37 4.90
C LEU A 86 24.90 -7.51 5.25
N THR A 87 24.86 -6.28 4.75
CA THR A 87 23.72 -5.38 4.93
C THR A 87 22.49 -5.98 4.26
N PRO A 88 21.36 -6.15 4.98
CA PRO A 88 20.14 -6.66 4.37
C PRO A 88 19.67 -5.72 3.27
N LEU A 89 19.22 -6.30 2.16
CA LEU A 89 18.60 -5.56 1.07
C LEU A 89 17.14 -5.31 1.42
N ASN A 90 16.67 -4.11 1.13
CA ASN A 90 15.25 -3.80 1.16
C ASN A 90 14.53 -4.48 -0.03
N TRP A 91 13.22 -4.68 0.08
CA TRP A 91 12.35 -5.36 -0.88
C TRP A 91 12.42 -4.70 -2.25
N GLU A 92 12.42 -3.37 -2.31
CA GLU A 92 12.59 -2.63 -3.56
C GLU A 92 13.89 -3.02 -4.27
N THR A 93 15.01 -3.00 -3.55
CA THR A 93 16.32 -3.39 -4.10
C THR A 93 16.31 -4.84 -4.58
N ILE A 94 15.67 -5.76 -3.84
CA ILE A 94 15.56 -7.18 -4.24
C ILE A 94 14.79 -7.31 -5.55
N GLU A 95 13.66 -6.63 -5.70
CA GLU A 95 12.83 -6.71 -6.91
C GLU A 95 13.51 -6.09 -8.16
N GLU A 96 14.39 -5.11 -7.95
CA GLU A 96 15.21 -4.45 -8.98
C GLU A 96 16.44 -5.27 -9.42
N LEU A 97 16.82 -6.32 -8.67
CA LEU A 97 17.96 -7.16 -9.03
C LEU A 97 17.81 -7.75 -10.44
N LYS A 98 18.86 -7.55 -11.25
CA LYS A 98 18.94 -8.12 -12.61
C LYS A 98 18.88 -9.63 -12.53
N GLY A 99 17.94 -10.22 -13.27
CA GLY A 99 17.69 -11.67 -13.26
C GLY A 99 16.43 -12.09 -12.50
N GLY A 100 15.79 -11.18 -11.76
CA GLY A 100 14.51 -11.43 -11.09
C GLY A 100 14.65 -12.28 -9.83
N ALA A 101 15.08 -11.66 -8.73
CA ALA A 101 15.15 -12.33 -7.44
C ALA A 101 13.75 -12.57 -6.85
N GLU A 102 13.57 -13.72 -6.22
CA GLU A 102 12.35 -14.03 -5.47
C GLU A 102 12.31 -13.23 -4.17
N LEU A 103 11.18 -12.55 -3.93
CA LEU A 103 10.94 -11.83 -2.68
C LEU A 103 10.36 -12.76 -1.61
N LEU A 104 11.13 -13.78 -1.23
CA LEU A 104 10.70 -14.79 -0.27
C LEU A 104 10.13 -14.24 1.05
N PRO A 105 10.66 -13.14 1.64
CA PRO A 105 10.08 -12.54 2.84
C PRO A 105 8.59 -12.15 2.71
N ALA A 106 8.08 -11.92 1.49
CA ALA A 106 6.67 -11.63 1.25
C ALA A 106 5.73 -12.74 1.74
N LYS A 107 6.20 -14.01 1.82
CA LYS A 107 5.43 -15.13 2.37
C LYS A 107 5.04 -14.94 3.84
N ILE A 108 5.79 -14.13 4.58
CA ILE A 108 5.50 -13.82 6.00
C ILE A 108 4.18 -13.05 6.12
N LEU A 109 3.81 -12.25 5.11
CA LEU A 109 2.62 -11.40 5.12
C LEU A 109 1.32 -12.20 5.32
N SER A 110 1.25 -13.42 4.80
CA SER A 110 0.10 -14.33 5.00
C SER A 110 0.43 -15.45 5.99
N GLY A 111 1.66 -15.98 5.97
CA GLY A 111 2.07 -17.09 6.82
C GLY A 111 2.02 -16.77 8.32
N LEU A 112 2.49 -15.58 8.72
CA LEU A 112 2.59 -15.23 10.13
C LEU A 112 1.21 -15.01 10.79
N PRO A 113 0.25 -14.25 10.21
CA PRO A 113 -1.10 -14.16 10.76
C PRO A 113 -1.78 -15.53 10.92
N ILE A 114 -1.63 -16.42 9.92
CA ILE A 114 -2.18 -17.78 9.97
C ILE A 114 -1.54 -18.59 11.11
N ALA A 115 -0.21 -18.56 11.23
CA ALA A 115 0.50 -19.31 12.26
C ALA A 115 0.12 -18.84 13.68
N ILE A 116 0.02 -17.52 13.89
CA ILE A 116 -0.42 -16.92 15.17
C ILE A 116 -1.82 -17.41 15.53
N HIS A 117 -2.74 -17.40 14.56
CA HIS A 117 -4.10 -17.87 14.76
C HIS A 117 -4.15 -19.37 15.13
N LYS A 118 -3.37 -20.21 14.43
CA LYS A 118 -3.26 -21.64 14.75
C LYS A 118 -2.65 -21.90 16.12
N ALA A 119 -1.75 -21.04 16.58
CA ALA A 119 -1.17 -21.08 17.92
C ALA A 119 -2.15 -20.63 19.03
N GLY A 120 -3.40 -20.29 18.69
CA GLY A 120 -4.44 -19.90 19.64
C GLY A 120 -4.38 -18.43 20.07
N ALA A 121 -3.59 -17.61 19.38
CA ALA A 121 -3.50 -16.18 19.64
C ALA A 121 -4.32 -15.38 18.61
N ALA A 122 -4.66 -14.15 18.97
CA ALA A 122 -5.34 -13.20 18.10
C ALA A 122 -4.45 -11.97 17.90
N MET A 123 -4.43 -11.44 16.68
CA MET A 123 -3.69 -10.23 16.35
C MET A 123 -4.67 -9.08 16.07
N PRO A 124 -4.84 -8.12 17.00
CA PRO A 124 -5.82 -7.05 16.82
C PRO A 124 -5.30 -5.91 15.93
N VAL A 125 -3.99 -5.78 15.72
CA VAL A 125 -3.40 -4.72 14.88
C VAL A 125 -2.34 -5.32 13.95
N ILE A 126 -2.44 -5.01 12.67
CA ILE A 126 -1.43 -5.35 11.64
C ILE A 126 -1.07 -4.08 10.88
N LYS A 127 0.23 -3.78 10.83
CA LYS A 127 0.77 -2.65 10.06
C LYS A 127 1.84 -3.12 9.09
N LEU A 128 1.65 -2.83 7.82
CA LEU A 128 2.50 -3.22 6.72
C LEU A 128 3.14 -1.98 6.11
N TYR A 129 4.44 -1.83 6.33
CA TYR A 129 5.27 -0.78 5.73
C TYR A 129 6.10 -1.29 4.55
N CYS A 130 5.91 -2.56 4.19
CA CYS A 130 6.54 -3.21 3.06
C CYS A 130 5.52 -4.15 2.40
N PHE A 131 5.54 -4.17 1.08
CA PHE A 131 4.62 -4.94 0.24
C PHE A 131 5.31 -5.15 -1.12
N PRO A 132 5.10 -6.27 -1.84
CA PRO A 132 5.69 -6.42 -3.17
C PRO A 132 5.19 -5.31 -4.10
N THR A 133 6.11 -4.68 -4.83
CA THR A 133 5.81 -3.45 -5.57
C THR A 133 6.02 -3.57 -7.07
N THR A 134 6.79 -4.52 -7.59
CA THR A 134 6.97 -4.63 -9.05
C THR A 134 6.81 -6.04 -9.59
N LYS A 135 7.12 -7.04 -8.77
CA LYS A 135 7.11 -8.47 -9.12
C LYS A 135 6.68 -9.26 -7.88
N ASN A 136 6.74 -10.58 -7.95
CA ASN A 136 6.58 -11.45 -6.78
C ASN A 136 5.24 -11.33 -6.03
N TYR A 137 4.19 -10.75 -6.62
CA TYR A 137 2.89 -10.60 -5.98
C TYR A 137 2.32 -11.93 -5.50
N SER A 138 2.51 -13.02 -6.25
CA SER A 138 2.08 -14.37 -5.87
C SER A 138 2.76 -14.91 -4.60
N LEU A 139 3.88 -14.34 -4.15
CA LEU A 139 4.55 -14.80 -2.92
C LEU A 139 3.81 -14.37 -1.64
N ILE A 140 2.84 -13.45 -1.72
CA ILE A 140 1.96 -13.16 -0.57
C ILE A 140 0.86 -14.21 -0.42
N SER A 141 0.62 -15.03 -1.45
CA SER A 141 -0.35 -16.11 -1.39
C SER A 141 0.05 -17.12 -0.31
N PRO A 142 -0.89 -17.62 0.50
CA PRO A 142 -0.63 -18.59 1.56
C PRO A 142 -0.39 -20.01 1.01
N ASP A 143 0.37 -20.13 -0.08
CA ASP A 143 0.79 -21.37 -0.71
C ASP A 143 2.11 -21.84 -0.10
N TRP A 144 1.99 -22.78 0.82
CA TRP A 144 3.15 -23.48 1.37
C TRP A 144 3.47 -24.70 0.51
N PRO A 145 4.75 -24.97 0.20
CA PRO A 145 5.17 -26.09 -0.67
C PRO A 145 4.61 -27.46 -0.24
N ASP A 146 4.28 -27.63 1.04
CA ASP A 146 3.83 -28.89 1.62
C ASP A 146 2.31 -29.13 1.52
N ARG A 147 1.55 -28.24 0.89
CA ARG A 147 0.10 -28.47 0.69
C ARG A 147 -0.15 -29.40 -0.50
N VAL A 148 -0.70 -30.56 -0.18
CA VAL A 148 -1.19 -31.56 -1.16
C VAL A 148 -2.34 -31.00 -2.01
N ASP A 149 -3.13 -30.09 -1.43
CA ASP A 149 -4.19 -29.37 -2.11
C ASP A 149 -3.65 -28.06 -2.68
N ARG A 150 -3.61 -27.92 -4.01
CA ARG A 150 -3.09 -26.73 -4.75
C ARG A 150 -3.94 -25.46 -4.60
N ASN A 151 -4.73 -25.34 -3.52
CA ASN A 151 -5.56 -24.17 -3.27
C ASN A 151 -4.93 -23.32 -2.16
N PRO A 152 -4.69 -22.02 -2.41
CA PRO A 152 -4.16 -21.14 -1.38
C PRO A 152 -5.08 -21.08 -0.16
N ALA A 153 -4.47 -21.05 1.02
CA ALA A 153 -5.14 -20.99 2.32
C ALA A 153 -5.79 -19.62 2.64
N TRP A 154 -6.44 -18.97 1.67
CA TRP A 154 -7.09 -17.66 1.86
C TRP A 154 -8.17 -17.69 2.94
N SER A 155 -8.87 -18.81 3.09
CA SER A 155 -9.85 -19.02 4.16
C SER A 155 -9.21 -19.02 5.56
N GLU A 156 -7.98 -19.54 5.68
CA GLU A 156 -7.23 -19.51 6.94
C GLU A 156 -6.75 -18.10 7.27
N LEU A 157 -6.29 -17.35 6.27
CA LEU A 157 -5.95 -15.94 6.46
C LEU A 157 -7.18 -15.13 6.89
N ARG A 158 -8.32 -15.38 6.23
CA ARG A 158 -9.61 -14.78 6.59
C ARG A 158 -10.00 -15.08 8.03
N ALA A 159 -9.83 -16.33 8.48
CA ALA A 159 -10.08 -16.74 9.85
C ALA A 159 -9.14 -16.03 10.85
N ALA A 160 -7.85 -15.97 10.52
CA ALA A 160 -6.83 -15.29 11.35
C ALA A 160 -7.13 -13.80 11.57
N CYS A 161 -7.69 -13.13 10.55
CA CYS A 161 -7.99 -11.70 10.59
C CYS A 161 -9.38 -11.35 11.17
N GLN A 162 -10.18 -12.31 11.67
CA GLN A 162 -11.51 -12.02 12.23
C GLN A 162 -11.48 -11.13 13.49
N HIS A 163 -10.36 -11.16 14.23
CA HIS A 163 -10.16 -10.36 15.44
C HIS A 163 -9.44 -9.03 15.17
N LEU A 164 -9.15 -8.72 13.91
CA LEU A 164 -8.46 -7.50 13.54
C LEU A 164 -9.33 -6.28 13.85
N THR A 165 -8.74 -5.32 14.56
CA THR A 165 -9.33 -4.02 14.88
C THR A 165 -8.67 -2.87 14.11
N GLU A 166 -7.41 -3.03 13.72
CA GLU A 166 -6.67 -2.01 12.96
C GLU A 166 -5.84 -2.65 11.86
N PHE A 167 -5.94 -2.10 10.65
CA PHE A 167 -5.11 -2.45 9.53
C PHE A 167 -4.50 -1.19 8.91
N ASP A 168 -3.18 -1.18 8.77
CA ASP A 168 -2.41 -0.12 8.13
C ASP A 168 -1.59 -0.73 7.00
N LEU A 169 -1.82 -0.29 5.77
CA LEU A 169 -0.99 -0.59 4.61
C LEU A 169 -0.38 0.71 4.12
N ASN A 170 0.93 0.85 4.26
CA ASN A 170 1.63 2.07 3.89
C ASN A 170 2.91 1.76 3.11
N GLY A 171 2.78 1.71 1.78
CA GLY A 171 3.92 1.58 0.88
C GLY A 171 4.66 2.91 0.75
N LEU A 172 5.81 3.04 1.43
CA LEU A 172 6.61 4.27 1.41
C LEU A 172 7.41 4.48 0.13
N CYS A 173 7.72 3.40 -0.60
CA CYS A 173 8.52 3.45 -1.82
C CYS A 173 7.64 3.39 -3.07
N GLN A 174 7.95 4.20 -4.07
CA GLN A 174 7.27 4.20 -5.37
C GLN A 174 8.25 3.76 -6.46
N PRO A 175 8.26 2.47 -6.85
CA PRO A 175 9.16 2.03 -7.92
C PRO A 175 8.78 2.65 -9.25
N ILE A 176 9.69 2.64 -10.22
CA ILE A 176 9.37 2.98 -11.61
C ILE A 176 8.45 1.90 -12.18
N ARG A 177 7.28 2.31 -12.65
CA ARG A 177 6.24 1.50 -13.25
C ARG A 177 5.60 2.21 -14.45
N CYS A 178 5.97 1.76 -15.65
CA CYS A 178 5.50 2.35 -16.90
C CYS A 178 4.21 1.73 -17.45
N ARG A 179 3.60 0.75 -16.75
CA ARG A 179 2.35 0.10 -17.16
C ARG A 179 1.49 -0.28 -15.97
N HIS A 180 0.18 -0.39 -16.18
CA HIS A 180 -0.72 -0.87 -15.13
C HIS A 180 -0.39 -2.32 -14.78
N LEU A 181 -0.78 -2.71 -13.56
CA LEU A 181 -0.76 -4.12 -13.18
C LEU A 181 -1.70 -4.88 -14.10
N LEU A 182 -1.22 -5.99 -14.63
CA LEU A 182 -2.05 -6.94 -15.35
C LEU A 182 -3.04 -7.59 -14.37
N PRO A 183 -4.21 -8.06 -14.83
CA PRO A 183 -5.18 -8.73 -13.96
C PRO A 183 -4.55 -9.86 -13.12
N GLU A 184 -3.66 -10.66 -13.70
CA GLU A 184 -3.00 -11.78 -13.03
C GLU A 184 -2.03 -11.32 -11.92
N GLU A 185 -1.50 -10.10 -12.03
CA GLU A 185 -0.65 -9.48 -11.01
C GLU A 185 -1.48 -8.86 -9.87
N GLN A 186 -2.70 -8.42 -10.17
CA GLN A 186 -3.63 -7.86 -9.17
C GLN A 186 -4.29 -8.95 -8.32
N VAL A 187 -4.60 -10.11 -8.91
CA VAL A 187 -5.31 -11.20 -8.22
C VAL A 187 -4.73 -11.55 -6.84
N PRO A 188 -3.41 -11.81 -6.68
CA PRO A 188 -2.88 -12.11 -5.34
C PRO A 188 -3.05 -10.97 -4.34
N ILE A 189 -2.93 -9.72 -4.81
CA ILE A 189 -3.09 -8.51 -3.98
C ILE A 189 -4.55 -8.38 -3.55
N ASP A 190 -5.48 -8.54 -4.48
CA ASP A 190 -6.91 -8.47 -4.22
C ASP A 190 -7.36 -9.57 -3.27
N GLU A 191 -6.89 -10.81 -3.45
CA GLU A 191 -7.20 -11.93 -2.56
C GLU A 191 -6.64 -11.71 -1.15
N TYR A 192 -5.41 -11.20 -1.04
CA TYR A 192 -4.79 -10.84 0.23
C TYR A 192 -5.59 -9.77 0.98
N LEU A 193 -5.87 -8.65 0.32
CA LEU A 193 -6.65 -7.56 0.91
C LEU A 193 -8.07 -8.00 1.26
N SER A 194 -8.73 -8.76 0.39
CA SER A 194 -10.07 -9.31 0.63
C SER A 194 -10.11 -10.27 1.82
N ALA A 195 -9.01 -10.99 2.10
CA ALA A 195 -8.90 -11.87 3.26
C ALA A 195 -8.67 -11.08 4.55
N ILE A 196 -7.71 -10.13 4.56
CA ILE A 196 -7.38 -9.34 5.75
C ILE A 196 -8.51 -8.40 6.16
N LEU A 197 -9.12 -7.71 5.19
CA LEU A 197 -10.15 -6.71 5.42
C LEU A 197 -11.55 -7.30 5.73
N SER A 198 -11.64 -8.62 5.81
CA SER A 198 -12.90 -9.35 5.98
C SER A 198 -13.51 -9.29 7.38
N GLY A 199 -12.71 -8.91 8.38
CA GLY A 199 -13.14 -8.92 9.79
C GLY A 199 -14.17 -7.83 10.08
N GLN A 200 -15.23 -8.18 10.81
CA GLN A 200 -16.27 -7.22 11.22
C GLN A 200 -15.87 -6.37 12.44
N ASN A 201 -14.76 -6.71 13.09
CA ASN A 201 -14.25 -6.00 14.28
C ASN A 201 -13.37 -4.80 13.94
N ILE A 202 -13.13 -4.54 12.66
CA ILE A 202 -12.28 -3.45 12.18
C ILE A 202 -12.85 -2.09 12.63
N GLU A 203 -11.98 -1.32 13.28
CA GLU A 203 -12.24 0.03 13.79
C GLU A 203 -11.39 1.09 13.08
N VAL A 204 -10.19 0.73 12.62
CA VAL A 204 -9.24 1.64 11.96
C VAL A 204 -8.70 0.98 10.69
N VAL A 205 -8.78 1.70 9.59
CA VAL A 205 -8.22 1.29 8.30
C VAL A 205 -7.45 2.45 7.70
N ASN A 206 -6.17 2.25 7.41
CA ASN A 206 -5.35 3.15 6.62
C ASN A 206 -4.79 2.39 5.43
N LEU A 207 -5.14 2.81 4.21
CA LEU A 207 -4.74 2.15 2.97
C LEU A 207 -4.07 3.14 2.04
N ASN A 208 -2.76 3.06 1.93
CA ASN A 208 -1.97 3.88 1.03
C ASN A 208 -1.37 3.04 -0.11
N PHE A 209 -1.90 3.24 -1.31
CA PHE A 209 -1.51 2.54 -2.53
C PHE A 209 -0.48 3.31 -3.36
N HIS A 210 0.26 4.24 -2.75
CA HIS A 210 1.30 5.03 -3.42
C HIS A 210 2.30 4.16 -4.18
N SER A 211 2.69 3.01 -3.61
CA SER A 211 3.62 2.06 -4.22
C SER A 211 3.04 1.31 -5.42
N LEU A 212 1.71 1.28 -5.57
CA LEU A 212 1.00 0.56 -6.64
C LEU A 212 0.47 1.47 -7.76
N LYS A 213 0.76 2.77 -7.74
CA LYS A 213 0.38 3.68 -8.82
C LYS A 213 1.44 3.71 -9.93
N LEU A 214 1.05 4.11 -11.15
CA LEU A 214 2.01 4.33 -12.24
C LEU A 214 3.07 5.38 -11.88
N ASN A 215 4.28 5.11 -12.33
CA ASN A 215 5.46 5.95 -12.15
C ASN A 215 6.38 5.78 -13.35
N ASP A 216 6.28 6.60 -14.38
CA ASP A 216 7.17 6.52 -15.53
C ASP A 216 8.59 7.05 -15.25
N GLY A 217 8.89 7.47 -14.02
CA GLY A 217 10.16 8.07 -13.64
C GLY A 217 10.32 9.53 -14.11
N SER A 218 9.32 10.10 -14.77
CA SER A 218 9.34 11.48 -15.24
C SER A 218 9.22 12.45 -14.06
N ARG A 219 10.34 13.08 -13.69
CA ARG A 219 10.35 14.21 -12.75
C ARG A 219 9.77 15.45 -13.42
N GLY A 220 8.46 15.62 -13.34
CA GLY A 220 7.77 16.89 -13.62
C GLY A 220 7.23 17.08 -15.04
N GLU A 221 6.18 17.90 -15.11
CA GLU A 221 5.51 18.51 -16.27
C GLU A 221 4.82 17.61 -17.32
N ALA A 222 5.24 16.35 -17.51
CA ALA A 222 4.55 15.40 -18.41
C ALA A 222 3.46 14.56 -17.74
N ARG A 223 2.90 15.01 -16.61
CA ARG A 223 1.97 14.26 -15.73
C ARG A 223 0.54 14.08 -16.29
N GLY A 224 0.37 14.21 -17.61
CA GLY A 224 -0.91 14.54 -18.23
C GLY A 224 -1.90 13.40 -18.45
N GLU A 225 -1.48 12.16 -18.67
CA GLU A 225 -2.40 11.22 -19.34
C GLU A 225 -2.51 9.80 -18.78
N ALA A 226 -1.63 9.36 -17.87
CA ALA A 226 -1.76 8.04 -17.26
C ALA A 226 -1.35 8.05 -15.77
N GLN A 227 -2.15 8.67 -14.91
CA GLN A 227 -2.06 8.43 -13.47
C GLN A 227 -2.82 7.14 -13.15
N GLY A 228 -2.25 6.00 -13.54
CA GLY A 228 -2.89 4.72 -13.29
C GLY A 228 -2.87 4.37 -11.82
N LEU A 229 -3.97 4.67 -11.13
CA LEU A 229 -4.18 4.34 -9.72
C LEU A 229 -4.62 2.89 -9.55
N TYR A 230 -4.39 2.34 -8.36
CA TYR A 230 -4.84 0.98 -8.03
C TYR A 230 -6.36 0.92 -7.94
N ARG A 231 -6.98 -0.06 -8.59
CA ARG A 231 -8.44 -0.23 -8.61
C ARG A 231 -8.89 -1.06 -7.42
N ILE A 232 -9.26 -0.41 -6.33
CA ILE A 232 -9.59 -1.08 -5.06
C ILE A 232 -11.10 -1.39 -4.89
N GLY A 233 -11.93 -0.80 -5.74
CA GLY A 233 -13.38 -0.73 -5.54
C GLY A 233 -14.08 -2.08 -5.36
N ALA A 234 -13.68 -3.10 -6.11
CA ALA A 234 -14.23 -4.44 -5.99
C ALA A 234 -14.11 -4.99 -4.55
N ILE A 235 -12.98 -4.76 -3.88
CA ILE A 235 -12.75 -5.23 -2.51
C ILE A 235 -13.63 -4.45 -1.53
N LEU A 236 -13.52 -3.12 -1.56
CA LEU A 236 -14.19 -2.25 -0.59
C LEU A 236 -15.70 -2.22 -0.76
N SER A 237 -16.24 -2.50 -1.93
CA SER A 237 -17.70 -2.64 -2.13
C SER A 237 -18.32 -3.81 -1.36
N THR A 238 -17.51 -4.78 -0.92
CA THR A 238 -17.97 -6.00 -0.22
C THR A 238 -17.75 -5.97 1.28
N VAL A 239 -17.01 -4.98 1.79
CA VAL A 239 -16.68 -4.92 3.22
C VAL A 239 -17.86 -4.40 4.03
N ASN A 240 -17.97 -4.88 5.26
CA ASN A 240 -18.94 -4.39 6.23
C ASN A 240 -18.24 -4.25 7.58
N TRP A 241 -17.96 -3.00 7.95
CA TRP A 241 -17.24 -2.68 9.19
C TRP A 241 -18.18 -1.93 10.14
N PRO A 242 -19.07 -2.62 10.87
CA PRO A 242 -20.05 -1.98 11.75
C PRO A 242 -19.41 -1.21 12.93
N ARG A 243 -18.12 -1.42 13.17
CA ARG A 243 -17.36 -0.78 14.25
C ARG A 243 -16.37 0.28 13.77
N ILE A 244 -16.34 0.60 12.48
CA ILE A 244 -15.39 1.54 11.90
C ILE A 244 -15.46 2.90 12.61
N LYS A 245 -14.28 3.44 12.94
CA LYS A 245 -14.08 4.75 13.58
C LYS A 245 -13.20 5.63 12.73
N ARG A 246 -12.22 5.07 12.01
CA ARG A 246 -11.32 5.84 11.15
C ARG A 246 -11.09 5.10 9.85
N PHE A 247 -11.30 5.78 8.74
CA PHE A 247 -11.02 5.27 7.41
C PHE A 247 -10.20 6.29 6.65
N GLU A 248 -9.02 5.87 6.21
CA GLU A 248 -8.10 6.66 5.41
C GLU A 248 -7.71 5.85 4.17
N ILE A 249 -7.83 6.45 2.99
CA ILE A 249 -7.41 5.81 1.75
C ILE A 249 -6.71 6.79 0.82
N SER A 250 -5.63 6.33 0.21
CA SER A 250 -4.77 7.13 -0.65
C SER A 250 -4.40 6.42 -1.96
N HIS A 251 -4.37 7.18 -3.06
CA HIS A 251 -3.87 6.74 -4.37
C HIS A 251 -4.62 5.56 -5.00
N VAL A 252 -5.95 5.62 -5.00
CA VAL A 252 -6.82 4.58 -5.56
C VAL A 252 -7.82 5.11 -6.58
N SER A 253 -8.37 4.22 -7.38
CA SER A 253 -9.50 4.50 -8.26
C SER A 253 -10.70 3.60 -7.97
N PHE A 254 -11.89 4.13 -8.24
CA PHE A 254 -13.17 3.46 -8.10
C PHE A 254 -14.02 3.57 -9.37
N LEU A 255 -14.91 2.59 -9.57
CA LEU A 255 -16.15 2.80 -10.33
C LEU A 255 -17.21 3.43 -9.40
N GLN A 256 -18.16 4.16 -9.99
CA GLN A 256 -19.25 4.81 -9.23
C GLN A 256 -20.00 3.84 -8.32
N GLY A 257 -20.51 2.74 -8.87
CA GLY A 257 -21.28 1.76 -8.08
C GLY A 257 -20.46 1.12 -6.95
N GLU A 258 -19.15 0.96 -7.14
CA GLU A 258 -18.25 0.42 -6.11
C GLU A 258 -18.05 1.41 -4.96
N LEU A 259 -17.78 2.68 -5.29
CA LEU A 259 -17.63 3.75 -4.30
C LEU A 259 -18.92 3.95 -3.51
N GLU A 260 -20.06 4.02 -4.18
CA GLU A 260 -21.34 4.17 -3.48
C GLU A 260 -21.66 2.97 -2.58
N ALA A 261 -21.43 1.73 -3.07
CA ALA A 261 -21.62 0.53 -2.27
C ALA A 261 -20.71 0.54 -1.03
N PHE A 262 -19.45 0.92 -1.21
CA PHE A 262 -18.51 1.09 -0.11
C PHE A 262 -18.98 2.16 0.90
N CYS A 263 -19.37 3.35 0.45
CA CYS A 263 -19.87 4.42 1.31
C CYS A 263 -21.11 3.98 2.11
N ARG A 264 -22.02 3.19 1.51
CA ARG A 264 -23.19 2.62 2.23
C ARG A 264 -22.78 1.56 3.26
N GLY A 265 -21.68 0.84 3.02
CA GLY A 265 -21.14 -0.17 3.93
C GLY A 265 -20.39 0.41 5.15
N LEU A 266 -20.02 1.69 5.12
CA LEU A 266 -19.39 2.38 6.23
C LEU A 266 -20.43 2.69 7.33
N GLY A 267 -20.27 2.07 8.51
CA GLY A 267 -21.16 2.31 9.65
C GLY A 267 -21.01 3.71 10.25
N GLY A 268 -21.97 4.62 10.00
CA GLY A 268 -21.89 6.02 10.42
C GLY A 268 -21.95 6.30 11.92
N GLY A 269 -22.50 5.38 12.71
CA GLY A 269 -22.75 5.59 14.15
C GLY A 269 -21.47 5.77 15.00
N ARG A 270 -20.28 5.41 14.49
CA ARG A 270 -19.00 5.49 15.24
C ARG A 270 -17.86 6.20 14.52
N MET A 271 -18.06 6.59 13.25
CA MET A 271 -17.10 7.31 12.44
C MET A 271 -16.55 8.59 13.10
N LYS A 272 -15.23 8.73 13.14
CA LYS A 272 -14.50 9.88 13.67
C LYS A 272 -13.64 10.55 12.61
N LEU A 273 -13.23 9.82 11.57
CA LEU A 273 -12.40 10.34 10.49
C LEU A 273 -12.72 9.60 9.18
N VAL A 274 -12.98 10.36 8.13
CA VAL A 274 -12.98 9.89 6.74
C VAL A 274 -11.97 10.73 5.97
N TYR A 275 -10.94 10.09 5.44
CA TYR A 275 -9.88 10.75 4.68
C TYR A 275 -9.70 10.12 3.31
N PHE A 276 -9.96 10.90 2.26
CA PHE A 276 -9.71 10.49 0.87
C PHE A 276 -8.60 11.36 0.30
N TYR A 277 -7.48 10.75 -0.08
CA TYR A 277 -6.38 11.46 -0.74
C TYR A 277 -6.08 10.86 -2.11
N HIS A 278 -6.03 11.70 -3.13
CA HIS A 278 -5.66 11.27 -4.48
C HIS A 278 -6.54 10.11 -4.98
N VAL A 279 -7.86 10.27 -4.85
CA VAL A 279 -8.86 9.29 -5.26
C VAL A 279 -9.47 9.69 -6.61
N GLU A 280 -9.49 8.74 -7.55
CA GLU A 280 -10.06 8.95 -8.88
C GLU A 280 -11.36 8.16 -9.05
N LEU A 281 -12.38 8.83 -9.59
CA LEU A 281 -13.59 8.17 -10.08
C LEU A 281 -13.50 8.00 -11.60
N LEU A 282 -13.33 6.76 -12.07
CA LEU A 282 -13.01 6.49 -13.47
C LEU A 282 -14.11 6.91 -14.44
N CYS A 283 -15.36 6.79 -14.03
CA CYS A 283 -16.53 7.17 -14.82
C CYS A 283 -17.64 7.67 -13.89
N ALA A 284 -18.41 8.63 -14.39
CA ALA A 284 -19.64 9.15 -13.80
C ALA A 284 -19.45 10.08 -12.58
N SER A 285 -20.49 10.22 -11.76
CA SER A 285 -20.67 11.34 -10.83
C SER A 285 -20.25 11.01 -9.42
N TRP A 286 -19.59 11.95 -8.75
CA TRP A 286 -19.31 11.88 -7.32
C TRP A 286 -20.54 12.23 -6.46
N ALA A 287 -21.57 12.86 -7.03
CA ALA A 287 -22.66 13.47 -6.28
C ALA A 287 -23.36 12.47 -5.31
N GLU A 288 -23.71 11.29 -5.79
CA GLU A 288 -24.40 10.28 -4.97
C GLU A 288 -23.51 9.73 -3.85
N ALA A 289 -22.21 9.54 -4.09
CA ALA A 289 -21.27 9.15 -3.04
C ALA A 289 -21.16 10.23 -1.95
N LEU A 290 -21.14 11.52 -2.33
CA LEU A 290 -21.16 12.62 -1.37
C LEU A 290 -22.45 12.69 -0.56
N ASP A 291 -23.61 12.45 -1.19
CA ASP A 291 -24.90 12.42 -0.49
C ASP A 291 -24.92 11.30 0.58
N ILE A 292 -24.45 10.10 0.22
CA ILE A 292 -24.33 8.96 1.14
C ILE A 292 -23.38 9.28 2.30
N LEU A 293 -22.21 9.85 2.00
CA LEU A 293 -21.25 10.24 3.04
C LEU A 293 -21.82 11.31 3.97
N ARG A 294 -22.53 12.31 3.42
CA ARG A 294 -23.18 13.36 4.22
C ARG A 294 -24.20 12.77 5.19
N GLU A 295 -25.11 11.91 4.71
CA GLU A 295 -26.12 11.26 5.55
C GLU A 295 -25.48 10.52 6.73
N MET A 296 -24.29 9.97 6.52
CA MET A 296 -23.54 9.22 7.51
C MET A 296 -22.87 10.09 8.58
N VAL A 297 -22.23 11.19 8.19
CA VAL A 297 -21.26 11.91 9.07
C VAL A 297 -21.64 13.35 9.41
N ALA A 298 -22.57 13.99 8.68
CA ALA A 298 -22.80 15.43 8.77
C ALA A 298 -23.15 15.92 10.18
N SER A 299 -24.08 15.25 10.89
CA SER A 299 -24.47 15.65 12.25
C SER A 299 -23.27 15.63 13.20
N ARG A 300 -22.39 14.65 13.05
CA ARG A 300 -21.22 14.46 13.91
C ARG A 300 -20.08 15.38 13.58
N CYS A 301 -19.94 15.78 12.32
CA CYS A 301 -19.04 16.83 11.90
C CYS A 301 -19.45 18.18 12.51
N LEU A 302 -20.74 18.51 12.48
CA LEU A 302 -21.28 19.71 13.13
C LEU A 302 -21.06 19.71 14.66
N ASP A 303 -21.14 18.53 15.30
CA ASP A 303 -20.85 18.35 16.72
C ASP A 303 -19.33 18.27 17.03
N GLY A 304 -18.45 18.34 16.02
CA GLY A 304 -17.00 18.25 16.18
C GLY A 304 -16.46 16.87 16.58
N THR A 305 -17.27 15.81 16.44
CA THR A 305 -16.90 14.42 16.81
C THR A 305 -16.47 13.56 15.63
N CYS A 306 -16.58 14.08 14.41
CA CYS A 306 -16.11 13.47 13.17
C CYS A 306 -15.43 14.50 12.28
N GLU A 307 -14.36 14.11 11.62
CA GLU A 307 -13.65 14.91 10.63
C GLU A 307 -13.77 14.25 9.25
N VAL A 308 -13.96 15.07 8.22
CA VAL A 308 -13.95 14.65 6.82
C VAL A 308 -12.92 15.50 6.11
N ASN A 309 -11.99 14.84 5.43
CA ASN A 309 -10.94 15.52 4.71
C ASN A 309 -10.73 14.86 3.35
N PHE A 310 -10.94 15.65 2.31
CA PHE A 310 -10.76 15.26 0.92
C PHE A 310 -9.58 16.04 0.37
N ASN A 311 -8.71 15.36 -0.37
CA ASN A 311 -7.61 16.01 -1.06
C ASN A 311 -7.32 15.29 -2.39
N ASP A 312 -7.01 16.06 -3.43
CA ASP A 312 -6.65 15.53 -4.76
C ASP A 312 -7.75 14.62 -5.38
N LEU A 313 -9.03 14.93 -5.19
CA LEU A 313 -10.12 14.18 -5.85
C LEU A 313 -10.14 14.47 -7.36
N THR A 314 -10.30 13.41 -8.16
CA THR A 314 -10.28 13.48 -9.63
C THR A 314 -11.36 12.58 -10.25
N GLY A 315 -11.59 12.78 -11.55
CA GLY A 315 -12.66 12.12 -12.28
C GLY A 315 -14.03 12.75 -11.98
N GLY A 316 -15.03 12.39 -12.79
CA GLY A 316 -16.35 13.01 -12.69
C GLY A 316 -16.32 14.53 -12.80
N GLU A 317 -17.03 15.20 -11.91
CA GLU A 317 -17.13 16.65 -11.79
C GLU A 317 -15.81 17.32 -11.35
N PHE A 318 -14.89 16.57 -10.72
CA PHE A 318 -13.58 17.11 -10.32
C PHE A 318 -12.57 17.19 -11.49
N GLY A 319 -12.90 16.55 -12.61
CA GLY A 319 -12.09 16.52 -13.83
C GLY A 319 -10.73 15.82 -13.64
N LYS A 320 -9.85 15.96 -14.64
CA LYS A 320 -8.49 15.41 -14.58
C LYS A 320 -7.56 16.32 -13.75
N LYS A 321 -6.47 15.75 -13.25
CA LYS A 321 -5.38 16.53 -12.62
C LYS A 321 -4.65 17.32 -13.69
N THR A 322 -4.73 18.64 -13.66
CA THR A 322 -3.95 19.51 -14.53
C THR A 322 -2.53 19.60 -13.97
N GLY A 323 -1.52 19.21 -14.77
CA GLY A 323 -0.13 19.00 -14.35
C GLY A 323 0.67 20.22 -13.90
N ASN A 324 0.03 21.33 -13.49
CA ASN A 324 0.70 22.60 -13.20
C ASN A 324 1.07 22.84 -11.73
N GLU A 325 0.82 21.89 -10.82
CA GLU A 325 1.18 22.09 -9.41
C GLU A 325 2.55 21.51 -9.09
N ARG A 326 3.52 22.43 -8.98
CA ARG A 326 4.88 22.16 -8.51
C ARG A 326 4.83 21.74 -7.05
N SER A 327 5.27 20.52 -6.75
CA SER A 327 5.66 20.11 -5.41
C SER A 327 7.11 19.62 -5.46
N LEU A 328 8.01 20.48 -5.00
CA LEU A 328 9.41 20.19 -4.68
C LEU A 328 9.53 20.37 -3.17
N GLY A 329 9.29 19.32 -2.40
CA GLY A 329 9.56 19.35 -0.96
C GLY A 329 8.72 18.35 -0.17
N TRP A 330 9.39 17.59 0.68
CA TRP A 330 8.78 16.64 1.63
C TRP A 330 8.20 17.37 2.85
N TYR A 331 7.81 18.63 2.67
CA TYR A 331 7.18 19.47 3.68
C TYR A 331 5.89 20.02 3.10
N THR A 332 4.86 19.91 3.91
CA THR A 332 3.46 20.27 3.72
C THR A 332 3.29 21.72 3.25
N GLU A 333 3.46 21.98 1.95
CA GLU A 333 2.84 23.12 1.29
C GLU A 333 1.51 22.62 0.70
N CYS A 334 0.41 23.02 1.34
CA CYS A 334 -0.94 22.78 0.86
C CYS A 334 -1.02 23.19 -0.61
N CYS A 335 -1.25 22.22 -1.49
CA CYS A 335 -1.74 22.53 -2.83
C CYS A 335 -3.01 23.37 -2.65
N GLU A 336 -3.17 24.46 -3.42
CA GLU A 336 -4.43 25.20 -3.43
C GLU A 336 -5.51 24.24 -3.91
N GLU A 337 -6.20 23.65 -2.94
CA GLU A 337 -7.23 22.68 -3.21
C GLU A 337 -8.30 23.32 -4.09
N LYS A 338 -8.65 22.65 -5.19
CA LYS A 338 -9.69 23.15 -6.10
C LYS A 338 -10.91 23.51 -5.26
N LEU A 339 -11.43 24.73 -5.43
CA LEU A 339 -12.56 25.26 -4.67
C LEU A 339 -13.73 24.26 -4.58
N ILE A 340 -13.97 23.52 -5.65
CA ILE A 340 -15.02 22.50 -5.72
C ILE A 340 -14.82 21.33 -4.74
N VAL A 341 -13.58 20.96 -4.41
CA VAL A 341 -13.29 19.90 -3.41
C VAL A 341 -13.53 20.44 -2.00
N VAL A 342 -13.14 21.69 -1.72
CA VAL A 342 -13.43 22.38 -0.45
C VAL A 342 -14.96 22.49 -0.24
N GLN A 343 -15.72 22.81 -1.28
CA GLN A 343 -17.17 22.83 -1.25
C GLN A 343 -17.75 21.44 -1.01
N ALA A 344 -17.25 20.41 -1.70
CA ALA A 344 -17.67 19.02 -1.50
C ALA A 344 -17.42 18.54 -0.06
N GLN A 345 -16.27 18.87 0.53
CA GLN A 345 -15.96 18.57 1.93
C GLN A 345 -16.87 19.33 2.88
N SER A 346 -17.12 20.62 2.64
CA SER A 346 -18.03 21.45 3.44
C SER A 346 -19.46 20.92 3.38
N TYR A 347 -19.88 20.43 2.22
CA TYR A 347 -21.15 19.74 2.03
C TYR A 347 -21.19 18.42 2.82
N VAL A 348 -20.22 17.52 2.69
CA VAL A 348 -20.25 16.24 3.45
C VAL A 348 -20.22 16.49 4.96
N SER A 349 -19.51 17.53 5.40
CA SER A 349 -19.42 17.94 6.81
C SER A 349 -20.68 18.59 7.38
N GLY A 350 -21.72 18.81 6.57
CA GLY A 350 -22.99 19.39 7.02
C GLY A 350 -23.05 20.92 6.97
N VAL A 351 -21.97 21.62 6.61
CA VAL A 351 -21.87 23.09 6.60
C VAL A 351 -22.67 23.68 5.44
N GLU A 352 -22.49 23.16 4.23
CA GLU A 352 -23.28 23.57 3.07
C GLU A 352 -24.56 22.75 2.97
N PHE A 353 -25.64 23.31 2.42
CA PHE A 353 -26.94 22.61 2.34
C PHE A 353 -27.15 21.87 1.02
N GLN A 354 -26.53 22.36 -0.05
CA GLN A 354 -26.70 21.82 -1.41
C GLN A 354 -25.45 21.07 -1.82
N ASN A 355 -25.64 19.92 -2.48
CA ASN A 355 -24.53 19.19 -3.06
C ASN A 355 -23.95 20.03 -4.22
N PRO A 356 -22.69 20.48 -4.14
CA PRO A 356 -22.11 21.37 -5.15
C PRO A 356 -21.93 20.68 -6.51
N LEU A 357 -22.05 19.36 -6.56
CA LEU A 357 -21.91 18.56 -7.78
C LEU A 357 -23.26 18.31 -8.47
N ARG A 358 -24.39 18.52 -7.79
CA ARG A 358 -25.72 18.33 -8.40
C ARG A 358 -25.99 19.43 -9.42
N GLY A 359 -26.21 19.03 -10.68
CA GLY A 359 -26.53 19.93 -11.78
C GLY A 359 -25.32 20.48 -12.54
N LEU A 360 -24.09 20.06 -12.19
CA LEU A 360 -22.93 20.30 -13.05
C LEU A 360 -23.02 19.39 -14.28
N ILE A 361 -23.02 20.00 -15.47
CA ILE A 361 -22.95 19.26 -16.73
C ILE A 361 -21.52 18.74 -16.86
N MET A 362 -21.38 17.41 -16.93
CA MET A 362 -20.11 16.73 -17.12
C MET A 362 -19.47 17.19 -18.44
N PRO A 363 -18.20 17.60 -18.46
CA PRO A 363 -17.53 17.89 -19.72
C PRO A 363 -17.48 16.60 -20.55
N GLU A 364 -18.16 16.61 -21.71
CA GLU A 364 -18.15 15.49 -22.64
C GLU A 364 -16.69 15.11 -22.96
N SER A 365 -16.35 13.84 -22.76
CA SER A 365 -15.11 13.28 -23.26
C SER A 365 -15.10 13.43 -24.78
N VAL A 366 -14.30 14.37 -25.29
CA VAL A 366 -14.08 14.55 -26.72
C VAL A 366 -13.34 13.32 -27.24
N GLU A 367 -14.09 12.27 -27.60
CA GLU A 367 -13.59 11.24 -28.51
C GLU A 367 -13.54 11.88 -29.91
N GLY A 368 -12.37 12.40 -30.24
CA GLY A 368 -12.05 12.94 -31.55
C GLY A 368 -12.05 11.84 -32.60
N VAL A 369 -13.18 11.70 -33.27
CA VAL A 369 -13.31 11.17 -34.63
C VAL A 369 -12.26 11.84 -35.53
N GLY A 370 -11.33 11.05 -36.05
CA GLY A 370 -10.33 11.47 -37.04
C GLY A 370 -10.27 10.48 -38.19
N SER A 371 -11.40 10.24 -38.86
CA SER A 371 -11.43 9.58 -40.17
C SER A 371 -11.09 10.59 -41.26
N GLU A 372 -10.18 10.19 -42.16
CA GLU A 372 -10.10 10.54 -43.57
C GLU A 372 -10.27 12.01 -44.00
N ARG A 373 -9.18 12.60 -44.50
CA ARG A 373 -9.00 13.06 -45.90
C ARG A 373 -7.83 14.04 -45.96
N LEU A 374 -6.84 13.72 -46.80
CA LEU A 374 -6.42 14.58 -47.92
C LEU A 374 -5.39 13.82 -48.76
N ARG A 375 -5.82 13.42 -49.96
CA ARG A 375 -4.94 13.24 -51.11
C ARG A 375 -4.69 14.63 -51.70
N SER A 376 -3.42 14.95 -51.95
CA SER A 376 -2.94 15.55 -53.21
C SER A 376 -1.43 15.42 -53.23
#